data_AF-A0A9Q0M6B8-F1
#
_entry.id   AF-A0A9Q0M6B8-F1
#
_cell.length_a   1.000
_cell.length_b   1.000
_cell.length_c   1.000
_cell.angle_alpha   90.00
_cell.angle_beta   90.00
_cell.angle_gamma   90.00
#
_symmetry.space_group_name_H-M   'P 1'
#
loop_
_entity.id
_entity.type
_entity.pdbx_description
1 polymer ?
#
loop_
_entity_poly.entity_id
_entity_poly.type
_entity_poly.pdbx_seq_one_letter_code
_entity_poly.pdbx_strand_id
1 'polypeptide(L)'
;MTAPIKEVKFDQDVKKSSLKGTLTRFSHNLKEVSTHTTHVVKWWHMLAIAVMFVLLLWSMIFLVNIDSHKCTIDQVELDQCAKRLTFFSTERKHFPESNQQLDSYCKEKSQSIKCLKRYVHSCLTVDRVQKRYVKKFVQNYRRQLDHMCLRRSERERFMSYSHCLSDESLIKNATQCTTAHHNRLVYIAQYVQDELRIAAACCSLHLRHSCFSSTISKKCDRHATRFVMEQIEGPYHSLISSVCAPYFMSVKHCHNRIDSDVWQDMLEVSLPPTTSANQTALANKIDLSPSDREQPMVVEDGELLKAKLDELKFQESFLALIYIIKRD
;
A
#
# COMPACT_ATOMS: atom_id res chain seq x y z
N MET A 1 -20.44 -66.99 -49.54
CA MET A 1 -19.93 -66.82 -50.91
C MET A 1 -18.45 -66.51 -50.81
N THR A 2 -17.64 -67.55 -50.98
CA THR A 2 -16.18 -67.56 -50.80
C THR A 2 -15.57 -67.81 -52.17
N ALA A 3 -14.76 -66.87 -52.66
CA ALA A 3 -14.01 -67.01 -53.92
C ALA A 3 -12.52 -67.23 -53.62
N PRO A 4 -11.82 -68.11 -54.35
CA PRO A 4 -10.42 -68.45 -54.08
C PRO A 4 -9.48 -67.51 -54.84
N ILE A 5 -8.45 -67.01 -54.16
CA ILE A 5 -7.36 -66.23 -54.76
C ILE A 5 -6.14 -67.15 -54.92
N LYS A 6 -5.63 -67.21 -56.15
CA LYS A 6 -4.47 -67.99 -56.61
C LYS A 6 -3.17 -67.50 -55.98
N GLU A 7 -2.35 -68.44 -55.54
CA GLU A 7 -0.94 -68.21 -55.20
C GLU A 7 -0.11 -67.89 -56.45
N VAL A 8 0.63 -66.77 -56.37
CA VAL A 8 1.69 -66.41 -57.32
C VAL A 8 3.02 -66.65 -56.62
N LYS A 9 3.78 -67.66 -57.07
CA LYS A 9 5.18 -67.87 -56.67
C LYS A 9 6.04 -66.78 -57.27
N PHE A 10 6.63 -65.94 -56.42
CA PHE A 10 7.60 -64.94 -56.81
C PHE A 10 9.01 -65.46 -56.53
N ASP A 11 9.81 -65.48 -57.59
CA ASP A 11 11.17 -66.01 -57.67
C ASP A 11 12.13 -65.16 -56.79
N GLN A 12 12.61 -65.74 -55.69
CA GLN A 12 13.53 -65.13 -54.74
C GLN A 12 14.95 -65.66 -54.96
N ASP A 13 15.66 -65.32 -56.05
CA ASP A 13 17.09 -65.68 -56.10
C ASP A 13 18.05 -64.80 -56.92
N VAL A 14 17.66 -63.59 -57.36
CA VAL A 14 18.51 -62.81 -58.29
C VAL A 14 19.10 -61.50 -57.72
N LYS A 15 18.96 -61.17 -56.43
CA LYS A 15 19.43 -59.86 -55.90
C LYS A 15 20.30 -59.85 -54.64
N LYS A 16 21.04 -60.92 -54.33
CA LYS A 16 21.97 -60.93 -53.18
C LYS A 16 23.41 -60.52 -53.49
N SER A 17 23.85 -60.50 -54.75
CA SER A 17 25.24 -60.15 -55.12
C SER A 17 25.44 -58.68 -55.50
N SER A 18 24.39 -57.95 -55.90
CA SER A 18 24.48 -56.52 -56.26
C SER A 18 24.28 -55.57 -55.06
N LEU A 19 23.83 -56.06 -53.90
CA LEU A 19 23.56 -55.21 -52.73
C LEU A 19 24.81 -54.93 -51.88
N LYS A 20 25.82 -55.82 -51.89
CA LYS A 20 27.03 -55.67 -51.07
C LYS A 20 27.99 -54.58 -51.57
N GLY A 21 27.98 -54.27 -52.87
CA GLY A 21 28.80 -53.18 -53.44
C GLY A 21 28.20 -51.78 -53.23
N THR A 22 26.88 -51.67 -53.16
CA THR A 22 26.21 -50.37 -52.98
C THR A 22 26.15 -49.96 -51.51
N LEU A 23 26.10 -50.92 -50.57
CA LEU A 23 26.10 -50.66 -49.13
C LEU A 23 27.46 -50.15 -48.60
N THR A 24 28.59 -50.61 -49.16
CA THR A 24 29.92 -50.11 -48.77
C THR A 24 30.19 -48.70 -49.30
N ARG A 25 29.66 -48.36 -50.49
CA ARG A 25 29.76 -46.99 -51.03
C ARG A 25 28.83 -46.00 -50.29
N PHE A 26 27.68 -46.45 -49.78
CA PHE A 26 26.82 -45.64 -48.90
C PHE A 26 27.43 -45.41 -47.51
N SER A 27 28.14 -46.39 -46.93
CA SER A 27 28.76 -46.23 -45.61
C SER A 27 29.94 -45.24 -45.60
N HIS A 28 30.66 -45.11 -46.72
CA HIS A 28 31.77 -44.16 -46.84
C HIS A 28 31.25 -42.72 -47.00
N ASN A 29 30.19 -42.51 -47.80
CA ASN A 29 29.55 -41.19 -47.95
C ASN A 29 28.82 -40.73 -46.67
N LEU A 30 28.26 -41.65 -45.87
CA LEU A 30 27.63 -41.28 -44.59
C LEU A 30 28.64 -40.83 -43.52
N LYS A 31 29.87 -41.34 -43.55
CA LYS A 31 30.94 -40.90 -42.64
C LYS A 31 31.44 -39.49 -42.96
N GLU A 32 31.44 -39.11 -44.24
CA GLU A 32 31.86 -37.79 -44.70
C GLU A 32 30.76 -36.73 -44.52
N VAL A 33 29.48 -37.12 -44.58
CA VAL A 33 28.35 -36.24 -44.24
C VAL A 33 28.24 -36.01 -42.71
N SER A 34 28.59 -37.01 -41.90
CA SER A 34 28.49 -36.93 -40.44
C SER A 34 29.48 -35.94 -39.80
N THR A 35 30.66 -35.71 -40.38
CA THR A 35 31.62 -34.73 -39.86
C THR A 35 31.20 -33.30 -40.21
N HIS A 36 30.53 -33.10 -41.35
CA HIS A 36 30.05 -31.77 -41.75
C HIS A 36 28.81 -31.31 -40.97
N THR A 37 27.91 -32.22 -40.60
CA THR A 37 26.71 -31.88 -39.81
C THR A 37 27.02 -31.50 -38.37
N THR A 38 28.08 -32.06 -37.76
CA THR A 38 28.45 -31.72 -36.37
C THR A 38 29.01 -30.30 -36.22
N HIS A 39 29.62 -29.75 -37.26
CA HIS A 39 30.09 -28.35 -37.26
C HIS A 39 28.95 -27.34 -37.38
N VAL A 40 27.94 -27.63 -38.21
CA VAL A 40 26.78 -26.73 -38.41
C VAL A 40 25.91 -26.66 -37.15
N VAL A 41 25.67 -27.81 -36.49
CA VAL A 41 24.88 -27.87 -35.25
C VAL A 41 25.56 -27.11 -34.11
N LYS A 42 26.89 -27.21 -33.99
CA LYS A 42 27.67 -26.45 -32.99
C LYS A 42 27.57 -24.94 -33.18
N TRP A 43 27.61 -24.45 -34.43
CA TRP A 43 27.47 -23.01 -34.72
C TRP A 43 26.08 -22.48 -34.35
N TRP A 44 25.03 -23.25 -34.62
CA TRP A 44 23.66 -22.87 -34.24
C TRP A 44 23.47 -22.80 -32.71
N HIS A 45 24.04 -23.73 -31.95
CA HIS A 45 23.99 -23.67 -30.49
C HIS A 45 24.75 -22.45 -29.93
N MET A 46 25.93 -22.11 -30.47
CA MET A 46 26.68 -20.93 -30.05
C MET A 46 25.93 -19.63 -30.37
N LEU A 47 25.28 -19.55 -31.53
CA LEU A 47 24.43 -18.40 -31.90
C LEU A 47 23.23 -18.26 -30.94
N ALA A 48 22.55 -19.37 -30.63
CA ALA A 48 21.41 -19.36 -29.73
C ALA A 48 21.80 -18.93 -28.30
N ILE A 49 22.93 -19.43 -27.79
CA ILE A 49 23.46 -19.02 -26.47
C ILE A 49 23.84 -17.54 -26.46
N ALA A 50 24.49 -17.05 -27.52
CA ALA A 50 24.84 -15.62 -27.64
C ALA A 50 23.60 -14.73 -27.68
N VAL A 51 22.56 -15.10 -28.43
CA VAL A 51 21.29 -14.35 -28.48
C VAL A 51 20.58 -14.36 -27.13
N MET A 52 20.49 -15.51 -26.47
CA MET A 52 19.94 -15.62 -25.11
C MET A 52 20.70 -14.73 -24.12
N PHE A 53 22.02 -14.73 -24.17
CA PHE A 53 22.85 -13.89 -23.30
C PHE A 53 22.62 -12.41 -23.57
N VAL A 54 22.52 -11.99 -24.84
CA VAL A 54 22.19 -10.60 -25.20
C VAL A 54 20.80 -10.22 -24.68
N LEU A 55 19.79 -11.07 -24.82
CA LEU A 55 18.44 -10.82 -24.30
C LEU A 55 18.41 -10.71 -22.77
N LEU A 56 19.15 -11.57 -22.06
CA LEU A 56 19.28 -11.50 -20.61
C LEU A 56 19.97 -10.21 -20.17
N LEU A 57 21.05 -9.80 -20.84
CA LEU A 57 21.72 -8.53 -20.58
C LEU A 57 20.80 -7.34 -20.87
N TRP A 58 20.04 -7.38 -21.96
CA TRP A 58 19.09 -6.33 -22.31
C TRP A 58 17.95 -6.24 -21.29
N SER A 59 17.45 -7.38 -20.81
CA SER A 59 16.48 -7.46 -19.72
C SER A 59 17.04 -6.89 -18.42
N MET A 60 18.28 -7.21 -18.05
CA MET A 60 18.94 -6.65 -16.87
C MET A 60 19.12 -5.13 -16.99
N ILE A 61 19.55 -4.62 -18.16
CA ILE A 61 19.67 -3.18 -18.41
C ILE A 61 18.30 -2.50 -18.32
N PHE A 62 17.23 -3.14 -18.82
CA PHE A 62 15.87 -2.62 -18.71
C PHE A 62 15.40 -2.59 -17.25
N LEU A 63 15.68 -3.63 -16.46
CA LEU A 63 15.37 -3.69 -15.03
C LEU A 63 16.13 -2.64 -14.23
N VAL A 64 17.42 -2.40 -14.54
CA VAL A 64 18.23 -1.37 -13.87
C VAL A 64 17.75 0.05 -14.23
N ASN A 65 17.26 0.27 -15.45
CA ASN A 65 16.72 1.57 -15.86
C ASN A 65 15.31 1.85 -15.32
N ILE A 66 14.58 0.85 -14.85
CA ILE A 66 13.27 1.05 -14.20
C ILE A 66 13.41 1.76 -12.84
N ASP A 67 14.60 1.75 -12.22
CA ASP A 67 14.73 2.03 -10.79
C ASP A 67 15.39 3.38 -10.40
N SER A 68 15.40 4.37 -11.30
CA SER A 68 15.99 5.69 -10.98
C SER A 68 15.02 6.87 -10.88
N HIS A 69 13.72 6.62 -10.77
CA HIS A 69 12.83 7.64 -10.18
C HIS A 69 13.06 7.69 -8.67
N LYS A 70 14.28 8.08 -8.27
CA LYS A 70 14.62 8.37 -6.88
C LYS A 70 13.63 9.42 -6.40
N CYS A 71 12.76 9.03 -5.48
CA CYS A 71 11.88 9.96 -4.78
C CYS A 71 12.76 11.07 -4.22
N THR A 72 12.59 12.29 -4.74
CA THR A 72 13.43 13.44 -4.35
C THR A 72 13.07 14.01 -2.98
N ILE A 73 12.08 13.42 -2.31
CA ILE A 73 11.56 13.89 -1.03
C ILE A 73 11.95 12.86 0.01
N ASP A 74 12.67 13.34 1.01
CA ASP A 74 13.01 12.53 2.16
C ASP A 74 11.77 12.20 2.99
N GLN A 75 11.80 11.04 3.64
CA GLN A 75 10.70 10.53 4.44
C GLN A 75 10.36 11.47 5.61
N VAL A 76 11.37 12.09 6.23
CA VAL A 76 11.17 13.06 7.32
C VAL A 76 10.47 14.32 6.81
N GLU A 77 10.82 14.80 5.61
CA GLU A 77 10.14 15.96 5.00
C GLU A 77 8.66 15.65 4.77
N LEU A 78 8.35 14.47 4.22
CA LEU A 78 6.97 14.04 3.96
C LEU A 78 6.15 13.98 5.25
N ASP A 79 6.71 13.37 6.30
CA ASP A 79 6.05 13.26 7.60
C ASP A 79 5.80 14.64 8.23
N GLN A 80 6.74 15.58 8.12
CA GLN A 80 6.53 16.96 8.56
C GLN A 80 5.42 17.65 7.78
N CYS A 81 5.39 17.50 6.45
CA CYS A 81 4.35 18.09 5.61
C CYS A 81 2.97 17.57 6.02
N ALA A 82 2.88 16.28 6.29
CA ALA A 82 1.64 15.62 6.63
C ALA A 82 1.19 15.97 8.07
N LYS A 83 2.11 16.01 9.05
CA LYS A 83 1.87 16.52 10.42
C LYS A 83 1.34 17.95 10.43
N ARG A 84 1.92 18.83 9.61
CA ARG A 84 1.45 20.22 9.46
C ARG A 84 0.06 20.28 8.85
N LEU A 85 -0.40 19.27 8.11
CA LEU A 85 -1.77 19.19 7.58
C LEU A 85 -2.78 18.62 8.58
N THR A 86 -2.37 17.95 9.64
CA THR A 86 -3.30 17.52 10.69
C THR A 86 -3.98 18.72 11.36
N PHE A 87 -5.29 18.60 11.64
CA PHE A 87 -6.00 19.66 12.34
C PHE A 87 -5.55 19.76 13.80
N PHE A 88 -5.43 18.62 14.50
CA PHE A 88 -4.80 18.52 15.82
C PHE A 88 -3.50 17.72 15.70
N SER A 89 -2.37 18.36 15.94
CA SER A 89 -1.04 17.73 15.92
C SER A 89 -0.29 18.03 17.22
N THR A 90 0.71 17.21 17.52
CA THR A 90 1.64 17.41 18.65
C THR A 90 2.43 18.73 18.56
N GLU A 91 2.58 19.27 17.35
CA GLU A 91 3.29 20.54 17.12
C GLU A 91 2.38 21.76 17.31
N ARG A 92 1.06 21.56 17.34
CA ARG A 92 0.10 22.66 17.47
C ARG A 92 -0.14 22.99 18.94
N LYS A 93 0.17 24.22 19.33
CA LYS A 93 -0.06 24.72 20.70
C LYS A 93 -1.28 25.63 20.82
N HIS A 94 -1.67 26.30 19.74
CA HIS A 94 -2.84 27.17 19.70
C HIS A 94 -3.43 27.22 18.28
N PHE A 95 -4.66 27.70 18.15
CA PHE A 95 -5.26 28.06 16.87
C PHE A 95 -5.13 29.57 16.62
N PRO A 96 -5.31 30.04 15.37
CA PRO A 96 -5.32 31.46 15.07
C PRO A 96 -6.41 32.25 15.80
N GLU A 97 -6.02 33.28 16.53
CA GLU A 97 -6.90 34.19 17.27
C GLU A 97 -7.04 35.56 16.57
N SER A 98 -6.31 35.78 15.49
CA SER A 98 -6.46 36.94 14.62
C SER A 98 -6.43 36.57 13.13
N ASN A 99 -6.93 37.46 12.27
CA ASN A 99 -6.86 37.28 10.82
C ASN A 99 -5.42 37.12 10.32
N GLN A 100 -4.46 37.83 10.91
CA GLN A 100 -3.04 37.72 10.55
C GLN A 100 -2.45 36.36 10.93
N GLN A 101 -2.82 35.83 12.08
CA GLN A 101 -2.45 34.46 12.47
C GLN A 101 -3.12 33.44 11.55
N LEU A 102 -4.35 33.69 11.11
CA LEU A 102 -5.07 32.81 10.18
C LEU A 102 -4.40 32.83 8.79
N ASP A 103 -3.90 33.96 8.33
CA ASP A 103 -3.14 34.04 7.08
C ASP A 103 -1.84 33.23 7.16
N SER A 104 -1.13 33.32 8.28
CA SER A 104 0.07 32.52 8.54
C SER A 104 -0.26 31.01 8.54
N TYR A 105 -1.34 30.62 9.22
CA TYR A 105 -1.85 29.25 9.24
C TYR A 105 -2.18 28.72 7.84
N CYS A 106 -2.90 29.52 7.05
CA CYS A 106 -3.27 29.18 5.68
C CYS A 106 -2.03 29.05 4.77
N LYS A 107 -1.03 29.92 4.95
CA LYS A 107 0.24 29.86 4.20
C LYS A 107 1.02 28.58 4.52
N GLU A 108 1.15 28.22 5.80
CA GLU A 108 1.83 26.99 6.24
C GLU A 108 1.16 25.74 5.64
N LYS A 109 -0.17 25.63 5.80
CA LYS A 109 -0.95 24.52 5.21
C LYS A 109 -0.79 24.44 3.70
N SER A 110 -0.80 25.58 3.02
CA SER A 110 -0.61 25.64 1.56
C SER A 110 0.77 25.14 1.14
N GLN A 111 1.83 25.46 1.90
CA GLN A 111 3.17 24.92 1.66
C GLN A 111 3.21 23.40 1.86
N SER A 112 2.58 22.87 2.90
CA SER A 112 2.48 21.43 3.13
C SER A 112 1.70 20.68 2.05
N ILE A 113 0.65 21.29 1.48
CA ILE A 113 -0.05 20.74 0.30
C ILE A 113 0.90 20.68 -0.90
N LYS A 114 1.71 21.72 -1.15
CA LYS A 114 2.70 21.72 -2.24
C LYS A 114 3.72 20.59 -2.06
N CYS A 115 4.17 20.38 -0.83
CA CYS A 115 5.04 19.26 -0.48
C CYS A 115 4.40 17.90 -0.81
N LEU A 116 3.17 17.63 -0.36
CA LEU A 116 2.46 16.39 -0.71
C LEU A 116 2.22 16.24 -2.21
N LYS A 117 1.94 17.33 -2.95
CA LYS A 117 1.84 17.28 -4.41
C LYS A 117 3.13 16.81 -5.05
N ARG A 118 4.28 17.36 -4.64
CA ARG A 118 5.59 16.92 -5.14
C ARG A 118 5.79 15.43 -4.87
N TYR A 119 5.45 14.94 -3.68
CA TYR A 119 5.52 13.51 -3.35
C TYR A 119 4.68 12.64 -4.29
N VAL A 120 3.41 13.01 -4.51
CA VAL A 120 2.51 12.29 -5.43
C VAL A 120 3.07 12.24 -6.87
N HIS A 121 3.73 13.31 -7.30
CA HIS A 121 4.28 13.39 -8.65
C HIS A 121 5.60 12.64 -8.82
N SER A 122 6.51 12.77 -7.86
CA SER A 122 7.87 12.23 -7.96
C SER A 122 8.01 10.81 -7.43
N CYS A 123 7.19 10.40 -6.45
CA CYS A 123 7.42 9.18 -5.67
C CYS A 123 6.36 8.09 -5.88
N LEU A 124 5.14 8.47 -6.26
CA LEU A 124 4.05 7.52 -6.55
C LEU A 124 3.91 7.28 -8.07
N THR A 125 5.00 7.18 -8.81
CA THR A 125 4.96 7.05 -10.28
C THR A 125 4.49 5.66 -10.74
N VAL A 126 4.94 4.61 -10.04
CA VAL A 126 4.66 3.20 -10.39
C VAL A 126 3.25 2.79 -9.93
N ASP A 127 2.85 3.15 -8.71
CA ASP A 127 1.56 2.76 -8.15
C ASP A 127 0.43 3.73 -8.57
N ARG A 128 -0.24 3.42 -9.68
CA ARG A 128 -1.32 4.25 -10.23
C ARG A 128 -2.52 4.38 -9.30
N VAL A 129 -2.81 3.37 -8.48
CA VAL A 129 -3.97 3.35 -7.57
C VAL A 129 -3.68 4.24 -6.37
N GLN A 130 -2.54 4.02 -5.70
CA GLN A 130 -2.09 4.88 -4.61
C GLN A 130 -1.98 6.34 -5.07
N LYS A 131 -1.35 6.59 -6.21
CA LYS A 131 -1.25 7.92 -6.81
C LYS A 131 -2.61 8.57 -6.98
N ARG A 132 -3.62 7.84 -7.49
CA ARG A 132 -4.97 8.35 -7.69
C ARG A 132 -5.62 8.78 -6.37
N TYR A 133 -5.56 7.93 -5.35
CA TYR A 133 -6.14 8.22 -4.04
C TYR A 133 -5.45 9.39 -3.34
N VAL A 134 -4.11 9.39 -3.28
CA VAL A 134 -3.36 10.47 -2.65
C VAL A 134 -3.52 11.79 -3.42
N LYS A 135 -3.49 11.75 -4.76
CA LYS A 135 -3.79 12.94 -5.58
C LYS A 135 -5.17 13.50 -5.27
N LYS A 136 -6.20 12.65 -5.19
CA LYS A 136 -7.57 13.06 -4.88
C LYS A 136 -7.67 13.67 -3.49
N PHE A 137 -7.06 13.04 -2.49
CA PHE A 137 -6.97 13.58 -1.14
C PHE A 137 -6.34 14.97 -1.11
N VAL A 138 -5.16 15.14 -1.71
CA VAL A 138 -4.45 16.42 -1.76
C VAL A 138 -5.28 17.51 -2.48
N GLN A 139 -6.04 17.15 -3.52
CA GLN A 139 -6.95 18.06 -4.20
C GLN A 139 -8.14 18.46 -3.32
N ASN A 140 -8.78 17.49 -2.64
CA ASN A 140 -9.89 17.75 -1.74
C ASN A 140 -9.44 18.64 -0.56
N TYR A 141 -8.30 18.33 0.05
CA TYR A 141 -7.73 19.14 1.12
C TYR A 141 -7.46 20.58 0.64
N ARG A 142 -6.90 20.76 -0.56
CA ARG A 142 -6.68 22.09 -1.15
C ARG A 142 -7.97 22.88 -1.29
N ARG A 143 -9.04 22.26 -1.80
CA ARG A 143 -10.35 22.91 -1.96
C ARG A 143 -10.93 23.34 -0.63
N GLN A 144 -10.82 22.49 0.39
CA GLN A 144 -11.29 22.81 1.74
C GLN A 144 -10.47 23.94 2.37
N LEU A 145 -9.14 23.89 2.25
CA LEU A 145 -8.28 24.96 2.73
C LEU A 145 -8.63 26.28 2.05
N ASP A 146 -8.82 26.28 0.72
CA ASP A 146 -9.20 27.49 -0.02
C ASP A 146 -10.60 28.00 0.40
N HIS A 147 -11.54 27.09 0.68
CA HIS A 147 -12.86 27.45 1.21
C HIS A 147 -12.77 28.19 2.54
N MET A 148 -11.98 27.67 3.50
CA MET A 148 -11.78 28.28 4.81
C MET A 148 -10.94 29.57 4.75
N CYS A 149 -9.88 29.58 3.93
CA CYS A 149 -8.88 30.65 3.93
C CYS A 149 -9.22 31.85 3.04
N LEU A 150 -9.98 31.66 1.95
CA LEU A 150 -10.27 32.71 0.98
C LEU A 150 -11.67 33.31 1.13
N ARG A 151 -12.64 32.55 1.68
CA ARG A 151 -14.01 33.05 1.84
C ARG A 151 -14.16 33.78 3.17
N ARG A 152 -14.55 35.06 3.10
CA ARG A 152 -14.74 35.91 4.28
C ARG A 152 -15.65 35.27 5.34
N SER A 153 -16.80 34.73 4.94
CA SER A 153 -17.75 34.10 5.86
C SER A 153 -17.17 32.90 6.60
N GLU A 154 -16.36 32.08 5.92
CA GLU A 154 -15.73 30.90 6.53
C GLU A 154 -14.56 31.28 7.45
N ARG A 155 -13.83 32.34 7.11
CA ARG A 155 -12.83 32.91 8.01
C ARG A 155 -13.49 33.42 9.29
N GLU A 156 -14.56 34.21 9.17
CA GLU A 156 -15.33 34.71 10.31
C GLU A 156 -15.88 33.56 11.16
N ARG A 157 -16.41 32.51 10.51
CA ARG A 157 -16.86 31.28 11.19
C ARG A 157 -15.72 30.58 11.93
N PHE A 158 -14.56 30.41 11.32
CA PHE A 158 -13.37 29.86 11.98
C PHE A 158 -12.98 30.69 13.21
N MET A 159 -12.91 32.01 13.05
CA MET A 159 -12.57 32.94 14.13
C MET A 159 -13.57 32.89 15.28
N SER A 160 -14.85 32.63 15.00
CA SER A 160 -15.87 32.49 16.05
C SER A 160 -15.65 31.28 16.96
N TYR A 161 -14.91 30.26 16.50
CA TYR A 161 -14.62 29.04 17.25
C TYR A 161 -13.18 28.97 17.78
N SER A 162 -12.28 29.85 17.31
CA SER A 162 -10.85 29.74 17.61
C SER A 162 -10.54 29.73 19.10
N HIS A 163 -11.26 30.53 19.89
CA HIS A 163 -11.05 30.60 21.34
C HIS A 163 -11.24 29.25 22.05
N CYS A 164 -12.33 28.51 21.76
CA CYS A 164 -12.54 27.20 22.37
C CYS A 164 -11.58 26.13 21.82
N LEU A 165 -11.14 26.27 20.57
CA LEU A 165 -10.18 25.36 19.94
C LEU A 165 -8.76 25.53 20.46
N SER A 166 -8.41 26.72 20.95
CA SER A 166 -7.12 27.03 21.58
C SER A 166 -6.98 26.50 23.02
N ASP A 167 -8.01 25.85 23.59
CA ASP A 167 -7.90 25.21 24.90
C ASP A 167 -6.84 24.09 24.87
N GLU A 168 -5.81 24.21 25.71
CA GLU A 168 -4.67 23.28 25.74
C GLU A 168 -5.11 21.84 26.02
N SER A 169 -6.10 21.64 26.90
CA SER A 169 -6.62 20.31 27.24
C SER A 169 -7.39 19.70 26.07
N LEU A 170 -8.11 20.51 25.29
CA LEU A 170 -8.76 20.07 24.05
C LEU A 170 -7.71 19.65 23.02
N ILE A 171 -6.69 20.46 22.77
CA ILE A 171 -5.63 20.14 21.81
C ILE A 171 -4.93 18.84 22.19
N LYS A 172 -4.58 18.68 23.46
CA LYS A 172 -3.94 17.46 23.99
C LYS A 172 -4.82 16.22 23.79
N ASN A 173 -6.08 16.27 24.22
CA ASN A 173 -7.02 15.15 24.10
C ASN A 173 -7.35 14.82 22.64
N ALA A 174 -7.52 15.84 21.80
CA ALA A 174 -7.78 15.66 20.37
C ALA A 174 -6.55 15.07 19.64
N THR A 175 -5.34 15.45 20.07
CA THR A 175 -4.10 14.83 19.57
C THR A 175 -4.02 13.36 19.95
N GLN A 176 -4.47 12.98 21.16
CA GLN A 176 -4.56 11.56 21.56
C GLN A 176 -5.51 10.78 20.64
N CYS A 177 -6.62 11.37 20.17
CA CYS A 177 -7.49 10.72 19.17
C CYS A 177 -6.74 10.39 17.88
N THR A 178 -5.88 11.31 17.39
CA THR A 178 -5.03 11.07 16.21
C THR A 178 -4.05 9.93 16.47
N THR A 179 -3.32 9.98 17.60
CA THR A 179 -2.31 8.96 17.95
C THR A 179 -2.93 7.58 18.12
N ALA A 180 -4.05 7.49 18.86
CA ALA A 180 -4.81 6.26 19.05
C ALA A 180 -5.22 5.62 17.71
N HIS A 181 -5.73 6.43 16.78
CA HIS A 181 -6.11 5.96 15.45
C HIS A 181 -4.91 5.51 14.62
N HIS A 182 -3.79 6.23 14.70
CA HIS A 182 -2.56 5.86 14.03
C HIS A 182 -2.05 4.50 14.52
N ASN A 183 -1.92 4.31 15.84
CA ASN A 183 -1.49 3.03 16.43
C ASN A 183 -2.40 1.86 15.99
N ARG A 184 -3.72 2.08 15.94
CA ARG A 184 -4.65 1.06 15.44
C ARG A 184 -4.39 0.68 13.99
N LEU A 185 -4.07 1.64 13.13
CA LEU A 185 -3.81 1.36 11.71
C LEU A 185 -2.49 0.60 11.52
N VAL A 186 -1.46 0.90 12.33
CA VAL A 186 -0.22 0.11 12.38
C VAL A 186 -0.55 -1.34 12.79
N TYR A 187 -1.30 -1.52 13.88
CA TYR A 187 -1.74 -2.85 14.33
C TYR A 187 -2.52 -3.60 13.24
N ILE A 188 -3.47 -2.94 12.57
CA ILE A 188 -4.28 -3.55 11.50
C ILE A 188 -3.39 -3.99 10.34
N ALA A 189 -2.43 -3.16 9.93
CA ALA A 189 -1.52 -3.49 8.84
C ALA A 189 -0.62 -4.69 9.16
N GLN A 190 -0.20 -4.83 10.42
CA GLN A 190 0.73 -5.87 10.85
C GLN A 190 0.04 -7.20 11.22
N TYR A 191 -1.06 -7.15 11.96
CA TYR A 191 -1.59 -8.32 12.69
C TYR A 191 -2.97 -8.78 12.23
N VAL A 192 -3.74 -7.93 11.56
CA VAL A 192 -5.08 -8.31 11.08
C VAL A 192 -4.97 -9.04 9.75
N GLN A 193 -5.76 -10.11 9.60
CA GLN A 193 -5.86 -10.90 8.37
C GLN A 193 -6.33 -10.03 7.20
N ASP A 194 -5.77 -10.24 6.00
CA ASP A 194 -5.99 -9.41 4.81
C ASP A 194 -7.48 -9.09 4.59
N GLU A 195 -8.34 -10.13 4.56
CA GLU A 195 -9.79 -10.02 4.33
C GLU A 195 -10.56 -9.14 5.33
N LEU A 196 -9.99 -8.93 6.52
CA LEU A 196 -10.59 -8.12 7.60
C LEU A 196 -9.97 -6.73 7.72
N ARG A 197 -8.88 -6.43 6.99
CA ARG A 197 -8.14 -5.17 7.17
C ARG A 197 -8.97 -3.96 6.77
N ILE A 198 -9.71 -4.01 5.66
CA ILE A 198 -10.58 -2.90 5.26
C ILE A 198 -11.65 -2.65 6.33
N ALA A 199 -12.32 -3.70 6.79
CA ALA A 199 -13.35 -3.61 7.83
C ALA A 199 -12.77 -2.99 9.12
N ALA A 200 -11.63 -3.50 9.58
CA ALA A 200 -10.93 -3.01 10.77
C ALA A 200 -10.49 -1.55 10.60
N ALA A 201 -9.95 -1.16 9.45
CA ALA A 201 -9.53 0.21 9.19
C ALA A 201 -10.71 1.20 9.17
N CYS A 202 -11.83 0.81 8.54
CA CYS A 202 -13.07 1.59 8.55
C CYS A 202 -13.63 1.76 9.96
N CYS A 203 -13.51 0.73 10.80
CA CYS A 203 -13.93 0.79 12.19
C CYS A 203 -13.00 1.63 13.07
N SER A 204 -11.68 1.54 12.88
CA SER A 204 -10.71 2.44 13.51
C SER A 204 -11.00 3.92 13.18
N LEU A 205 -11.42 4.20 11.95
CA LEU A 205 -11.82 5.53 11.53
C LEU A 205 -13.12 6.00 12.21
N HIS A 206 -14.10 5.12 12.38
CA HIS A 206 -15.31 5.45 13.13
C HIS A 206 -15.02 5.73 14.61
N LEU A 207 -14.13 4.93 15.24
CA LEU A 207 -13.65 5.19 16.61
C LEU A 207 -12.94 6.56 16.71
N ARG A 208 -12.13 6.92 15.70
CA ARG A 208 -11.50 8.23 15.60
C ARG A 208 -12.53 9.36 15.51
N HIS A 209 -13.54 9.22 14.64
CA HIS A 209 -14.64 10.19 14.52
C HIS A 209 -15.32 10.42 15.88
N SER A 210 -15.71 9.34 16.54
CA SER A 210 -16.37 9.41 17.86
C SER A 210 -15.49 10.07 18.91
N CYS A 211 -14.18 9.76 18.92
CA CYS A 211 -13.21 10.38 19.82
C CYS A 211 -13.14 11.90 19.62
N PHE A 212 -13.01 12.38 18.37
CA PHE A 212 -12.98 13.82 18.08
C PHE A 212 -14.29 14.49 18.45
N SER A 213 -15.42 13.96 18.00
CA SER A 213 -16.73 14.56 18.25
C SER A 213 -16.97 14.73 19.76
N SER A 214 -16.75 13.68 20.56
CA SER A 214 -16.91 13.72 22.02
C SER A 214 -15.89 14.66 22.69
N THR A 215 -14.64 14.69 22.22
CA THR A 215 -13.61 15.54 22.80
C THR A 215 -13.90 17.02 22.57
N ILE A 216 -14.30 17.39 21.35
CA ILE A 216 -14.59 18.77 20.99
C ILE A 216 -15.89 19.24 21.65
N SER A 217 -16.93 18.40 21.68
CA SER A 217 -18.23 18.77 22.28
C SER A 217 -18.18 19.03 23.79
N LYS A 218 -17.13 18.60 24.49
CA LYS A 218 -16.92 18.89 25.92
C LYS A 218 -16.47 20.33 26.17
N LYS A 219 -15.93 21.03 25.16
CA LYS A 219 -15.32 22.36 25.30
C LYS A 219 -15.89 23.38 24.34
N CYS A 220 -16.41 22.93 23.21
CA CYS A 220 -16.98 23.76 22.17
C CYS A 220 -18.46 23.39 21.95
N ASP A 221 -19.24 24.33 21.44
CA ASP A 221 -20.64 24.08 21.10
C ASP A 221 -20.80 23.12 19.90
N ARG A 222 -22.05 22.72 19.64
CA ARG A 222 -22.40 21.79 18.55
C ARG A 222 -22.01 22.31 17.16
N HIS A 223 -22.07 23.62 16.92
CA HIS A 223 -21.73 24.21 15.62
C HIS A 223 -20.22 24.20 15.38
N ALA A 224 -19.44 24.49 16.41
CA ALA A 224 -18.00 24.37 16.42
C ALA A 224 -17.55 22.92 16.24
N THR A 225 -18.16 21.96 16.95
CA THR A 225 -17.88 20.53 16.76
C THR A 225 -18.12 20.13 15.30
N ARG A 226 -19.28 20.47 14.73
CA ARG A 226 -19.58 20.16 13.33
C ARG A 226 -18.55 20.78 12.37
N PHE A 227 -18.22 22.05 12.56
CA PHE A 227 -17.24 22.74 11.74
C PHE A 227 -15.87 22.03 11.77
N VAL A 228 -15.38 21.67 12.96
CA VAL A 228 -14.10 20.96 13.09
C VAL A 228 -14.15 19.58 12.48
N MET A 229 -15.23 18.83 12.66
CA MET A 229 -15.39 17.52 12.03
C MET A 229 -15.40 17.63 10.51
N GLU A 230 -16.07 18.65 9.95
CA GLU A 230 -15.99 18.98 8.52
C GLU A 230 -14.52 19.22 8.11
N GLN A 231 -13.74 19.98 8.89
CA GLN A 231 -12.31 20.23 8.61
C GLN A 231 -11.43 18.96 8.67
N ILE A 232 -11.73 18.03 9.58
CA ILE A 232 -10.95 16.80 9.76
C ILE A 232 -11.28 15.78 8.66
N GLU A 233 -12.57 15.61 8.35
CA GLU A 233 -13.06 14.50 7.51
C GLU A 233 -13.32 14.91 6.07
N GLY A 234 -13.60 16.19 5.82
CA GLY A 234 -13.85 16.75 4.50
C GLY A 234 -12.85 16.34 3.41
N PRO A 235 -11.52 16.29 3.66
CA PRO A 235 -10.56 15.89 2.63
C PRO A 235 -10.75 14.44 2.16
N TYR A 236 -11.25 13.59 3.05
CA TYR A 236 -11.30 12.14 2.89
C TYR A 236 -12.73 11.62 2.69
N HIS A 237 -13.77 12.43 2.95
CA HIS A 237 -15.15 11.98 3.01
C HIS A 237 -15.60 11.17 1.78
N SER A 238 -15.27 11.64 0.57
CA SER A 238 -15.62 10.91 -0.66
C SER A 238 -14.87 9.57 -0.82
N LEU A 239 -13.65 9.48 -0.29
CA LEU A 239 -12.84 8.26 -0.36
C LEU A 239 -13.33 7.25 0.69
N ILE A 240 -13.48 7.71 1.92
CA ILE A 240 -13.98 6.91 3.04
C ILE A 240 -15.37 6.38 2.72
N SER A 241 -16.30 7.22 2.26
CA SER A 241 -17.66 6.76 1.94
C SER A 241 -17.66 5.69 0.86
N SER A 242 -16.79 5.78 -0.15
CA SER A 242 -16.73 4.76 -1.21
C SER A 242 -16.23 3.39 -0.73
N VAL A 243 -15.30 3.36 0.23
CA VAL A 243 -14.69 2.11 0.73
C VAL A 243 -15.41 1.59 1.97
N CYS A 244 -15.77 2.49 2.87
CA CYS A 244 -16.32 2.16 4.17
C CYS A 244 -17.85 2.12 4.22
N ALA A 245 -18.58 2.48 3.15
CA ALA A 245 -20.05 2.43 3.15
C ALA A 245 -20.64 1.11 3.71
N PRO A 246 -20.09 -0.08 3.41
CA PRO A 246 -20.60 -1.34 3.98
C PRO A 246 -20.38 -1.50 5.50
N TYR A 247 -19.44 -0.75 6.07
CA TYR A 247 -18.94 -0.91 7.44
C TYR A 247 -19.32 0.27 8.36
N PHE A 248 -19.65 1.44 7.80
CA PHE A 248 -19.74 2.72 8.50
C PHE A 248 -21.14 3.02 9.08
N MET A 249 -21.69 2.12 9.91
CA MET A 249 -23.04 2.31 10.48
C MET A 249 -23.06 2.62 11.99
N SER A 250 -22.17 2.02 12.80
CA SER A 250 -21.99 2.35 14.23
C SER A 250 -20.82 1.57 14.85
N VAL A 251 -20.34 2.00 16.03
CA VAL A 251 -19.38 1.21 16.86
C VAL A 251 -19.92 -0.19 17.14
N LYS A 252 -21.23 -0.34 17.39
CA LYS A 252 -21.87 -1.65 17.61
C LYS A 252 -21.82 -2.52 16.36
N HIS A 253 -21.98 -1.92 15.17
CA HIS A 253 -21.85 -2.64 13.91
C HIS A 253 -20.41 -3.13 13.70
N CYS A 254 -19.42 -2.30 14.04
CA CYS A 254 -18.01 -2.68 14.00
C CYS A 254 -17.68 -3.87 14.90
N HIS A 255 -18.17 -3.85 16.14
CA HIS A 255 -17.97 -4.94 17.09
C HIS A 255 -18.54 -6.28 16.59
N ASN A 256 -19.63 -6.26 15.83
CA ASN A 256 -20.27 -7.47 15.32
C ASN A 256 -19.64 -7.99 14.01
N ARG A 257 -18.79 -7.21 13.34
CA ARG A 257 -18.21 -7.54 12.02
C ARG A 257 -16.75 -7.95 12.07
N ILE A 258 -16.07 -7.59 13.15
CA ILE A 258 -14.66 -7.89 13.38
C ILE A 258 -14.62 -8.93 14.50
N ASP A 259 -13.69 -9.90 14.41
CA ASP A 259 -13.47 -10.86 15.48
C ASP A 259 -13.29 -10.14 16.82
N SER A 260 -13.94 -10.66 17.87
CA SER A 260 -13.95 -10.01 19.18
C SER A 260 -12.53 -9.74 19.70
N ASP A 261 -11.60 -10.67 19.48
CA ASP A 261 -10.21 -10.55 19.92
C ASP A 261 -9.49 -9.40 19.19
N VAL A 262 -9.63 -9.34 17.86
CA VAL A 262 -9.09 -8.24 17.04
C VAL A 262 -9.67 -6.90 17.48
N TRP A 263 -10.97 -6.87 17.76
CA TRP A 263 -11.64 -5.66 18.24
C TRP A 263 -11.09 -5.19 19.59
N GLN A 264 -10.89 -6.10 20.55
CA GLN A 264 -10.33 -5.75 21.86
C GLN A 264 -8.89 -5.26 21.73
N ASP A 265 -8.05 -5.95 20.97
CA ASP A 265 -6.67 -5.54 20.74
C ASP A 265 -6.59 -4.13 20.11
N MET A 266 -7.48 -3.81 19.15
CA MET A 266 -7.58 -2.46 18.58
C MET A 266 -7.95 -1.39 19.62
N LEU A 267 -8.72 -1.75 20.65
CA LEU A 267 -9.03 -0.84 21.76
C LEU A 267 -7.82 -0.70 22.71
N GLU A 268 -7.10 -1.79 22.98
CA GLU A 268 -5.94 -1.82 23.88
C GLU A 268 -4.74 -1.03 23.32
N VAL A 269 -4.41 -1.22 22.04
CA VAL A 269 -3.27 -0.56 21.34
C VAL A 269 -3.42 0.98 21.28
N SER A 270 -4.63 1.47 21.54
CA SER A 270 -4.93 2.89 21.49
C SER A 270 -4.55 3.69 22.74
N LEU A 271 -4.17 3.00 23.81
CA LEU A 271 -3.68 3.64 25.02
C LEU A 271 -2.22 4.12 24.78
N PRO A 272 -1.87 5.35 25.23
CA PRO A 272 -0.46 5.72 25.28
C PRO A 272 0.27 4.65 26.12
N PRO A 273 1.50 4.23 25.75
CA PRO A 273 2.24 3.25 26.54
C PRO A 273 2.41 3.81 27.94
N THR A 274 1.58 3.36 28.88
CA THR A 274 1.56 3.87 30.26
C THR A 274 2.79 3.42 31.03
N THR A 275 3.52 2.42 30.53
CA THR A 275 4.79 1.89 31.05
C THR A 275 5.42 0.99 29.97
N SER A 276 6.76 0.85 29.96
CA SER A 276 7.49 -0.05 29.04
C SER A 276 7.03 -1.51 29.13
N ALA A 277 6.49 -1.94 30.27
CA ALA A 277 5.96 -3.29 30.49
C ALA A 277 4.78 -3.65 29.57
N ASN A 278 3.92 -2.70 29.20
CA ASN A 278 2.77 -2.98 28.33
C ASN A 278 3.18 -3.16 26.86
N GLN A 279 4.28 -2.54 26.42
CA GLN A 279 4.83 -2.77 25.08
C GLN A 279 5.44 -4.16 24.96
N THR A 280 6.15 -4.62 25.99
CA THR A 280 6.67 -5.99 26.05
C THR A 280 5.54 -7.02 26.14
N ALA A 281 4.47 -6.75 26.90
CA ALA A 281 3.31 -7.64 26.96
C ALA A 281 2.56 -7.74 25.63
N LEU A 282 2.39 -6.62 24.92
CA LEU A 282 1.81 -6.62 23.58
C LEU A 282 2.71 -7.36 22.58
N ALA A 283 4.02 -7.07 22.58
CA ALA A 283 4.99 -7.79 21.75
C ALA A 283 5.03 -9.29 22.07
N ASN A 284 4.93 -9.68 23.34
CA ASN A 284 4.90 -11.09 23.75
C ASN A 284 3.56 -11.77 23.43
N LYS A 285 2.43 -11.06 23.48
CA LYS A 285 1.10 -11.57 23.05
C LYS A 285 1.08 -11.78 21.53
N ILE A 286 1.84 -10.97 20.79
CA ILE A 286 2.05 -11.09 19.35
C ILE A 286 2.98 -12.27 19.00
N ASP A 287 3.95 -12.60 19.85
CA ASP A 287 4.93 -13.68 19.61
C ASP A 287 4.44 -15.09 20.04
N LEU A 288 3.26 -15.20 20.67
CA LEU A 288 2.72 -16.45 21.20
C LEU A 288 1.42 -16.87 20.50
N SER A 289 1.51 -17.28 19.23
CA SER A 289 0.68 -18.38 18.69
C SER A 289 1.15 -18.85 17.30
N PRO A 290 2.06 -19.83 17.21
CA PRO A 290 2.10 -20.77 16.10
C PRO A 290 1.38 -22.05 16.54
N SER A 291 0.04 -22.02 16.58
CA SER A 291 -0.75 -23.25 16.61
C SER A 291 -1.77 -23.18 15.48
N ASP A 292 -1.60 -24.09 14.51
CA ASP A 292 -2.58 -24.53 13.52
C ASP A 292 -2.90 -23.58 12.35
N ARG A 293 -1.88 -22.99 11.71
CA ARG A 293 -1.97 -22.59 10.30
C ARG A 293 -0.82 -23.18 9.49
N GLU A 294 -1.01 -24.41 9.02
CA GLU A 294 -0.16 -24.99 7.97
C GLU A 294 -0.46 -24.31 6.63
N GLN A 295 0.22 -23.19 6.35
CA GLN A 295 0.67 -22.85 5.02
C GLN A 295 2.02 -22.13 5.12
N PRO A 296 3.12 -22.69 4.58
CA PRO A 296 4.41 -22.02 4.62
C PRO A 296 4.43 -20.93 3.54
N MET A 297 4.23 -19.68 3.95
CA MET A 297 4.75 -18.53 3.22
C MET A 297 6.12 -18.20 3.79
N VAL A 298 7.12 -18.17 2.92
CA VAL A 298 8.49 -17.73 3.23
C VAL A 298 8.42 -16.25 3.64
N VAL A 299 8.57 -15.99 4.94
CA VAL A 299 8.69 -14.64 5.51
C VAL A 299 10.19 -14.29 5.57
N GLU A 300 10.75 -13.90 4.43
CA GLU A 300 12.01 -13.15 4.35
C GLU A 300 11.62 -11.70 4.04
N ASP A 301 11.36 -10.88 5.07
CA ASP A 301 11.29 -9.39 5.05
C ASP A 301 10.55 -8.78 6.26
N GLY A 302 10.20 -9.58 7.29
CA GLY A 302 9.50 -9.08 8.48
C GLY A 302 10.24 -7.97 9.24
N GLU A 303 11.58 -8.05 9.33
CA GLU A 303 12.39 -7.03 10.02
C GLU A 303 12.57 -5.74 9.21
N LEU A 304 12.63 -5.82 7.87
CA LEU A 304 12.70 -4.64 7.01
C LEU A 304 11.37 -3.89 6.99
N LEU A 305 10.26 -4.63 7.04
CA LEU A 305 8.92 -4.07 7.16
C LEU A 305 8.70 -3.43 8.55
N LYS A 306 9.17 -4.09 9.62
CA LYS A 306 9.12 -3.56 11.00
C LYS A 306 9.98 -2.29 11.17
N ALA A 307 11.20 -2.29 10.64
CA ALA A 307 12.09 -1.12 10.66
C ALA A 307 11.58 0.03 9.78
N LYS A 308 10.87 -0.24 8.67
CA LYS A 308 10.21 0.79 7.86
C LYS A 308 8.90 1.31 8.48
N LEU A 309 8.18 0.49 9.25
CA LEU A 309 6.94 0.88 9.94
C LEU A 309 7.20 1.72 11.21
N ASP A 310 8.30 1.49 11.93
CA ASP A 310 8.58 2.18 13.20
C ASP A 310 9.01 3.66 13.05
N GLU A 311 9.35 4.12 11.83
CA GLU A 311 9.87 5.47 11.56
C GLU A 311 8.83 6.45 10.96
N LEU A 312 7.55 6.05 10.81
CA LEU A 312 6.53 6.81 10.08
C LEU A 312 5.27 7.05 10.91
N LYS A 313 5.07 8.26 11.44
CA LYS A 313 3.96 8.50 12.40
C LYS A 313 2.71 9.14 11.84
N PHE A 314 2.72 9.58 10.57
CA PHE A 314 1.54 10.24 10.00
C PHE A 314 1.18 9.75 8.60
N GLN A 315 2.18 9.47 7.76
CA GLN A 315 1.97 8.91 6.43
C GLN A 315 1.26 7.54 6.48
N GLU A 316 1.48 6.75 7.53
CA GLU A 316 0.88 5.41 7.63
C GLU A 316 -0.62 5.44 7.85
N SER A 317 -1.24 6.44 8.47
CA SER A 317 -2.70 6.32 8.67
C SER A 317 -3.48 6.37 7.35
N PHE A 318 -3.06 7.21 6.41
CA PHE A 318 -3.71 7.32 5.12
C PHE A 318 -3.11 6.38 4.07
N LEU A 319 -1.78 6.19 4.05
CA LEU A 319 -1.17 5.23 3.14
C LEU A 319 -1.37 3.78 3.59
N ALA A 320 -1.44 3.46 4.89
CA ALA A 320 -1.83 2.13 5.33
C ALA A 320 -3.28 1.87 4.94
N LEU A 321 -4.20 2.86 5.08
CA LEU A 321 -5.56 2.70 4.56
C LEU A 321 -5.56 2.41 3.05
N ILE A 322 -4.77 3.16 2.26
CA ILE A 322 -4.67 2.91 0.81
C ILE A 322 -3.97 1.59 0.49
N TYR A 323 -2.96 1.19 1.27
CA TYR A 323 -2.23 -0.06 1.13
C TYR A 323 -3.15 -1.25 1.44
N ILE A 324 -3.92 -1.15 2.53
CA ILE A 324 -4.99 -2.08 2.89
C ILE A 324 -5.99 -2.21 1.72
N ILE A 325 -6.45 -1.08 1.16
CA ILE A 325 -7.37 -1.07 0.01
C ILE A 325 -6.77 -1.72 -1.25
N LYS A 326 -5.44 -1.75 -1.41
CA LYS A 326 -4.79 -2.32 -2.61
C LYS A 326 -4.66 -3.85 -2.53
N ARG A 327 -4.56 -4.40 -1.31
CA ARG A 327 -4.26 -5.81 -1.10
C ARG A 327 -5.49 -6.72 -1.26
N ASP A 328 -6.67 -6.15 -1.07
CA ASP A 328 -7.98 -6.76 -1.37
C ASP A 328 -8.41 -6.54 -2.83
#